data_AF-A0A945HD72-F1
#
_entry.id   AF-A0A945HD72-F1
#
_cell.length_a   1.000
_cell.length_b   1.000
_cell.length_c   1.000
_cell.angle_alpha   90.00
_cell.angle_beta   90.00
_cell.angle_gamma   90.00
#
_symmetry.space_group_name_H-M   'P 1'
#
loop_
_entity.id
_entity.type
_entity.pdbx_description
1 polymer ?
#
loop_
_entity_poly.entity_id
_entity_poly.type
_entity_poly.pdbx_seq_one_letter_code
_entity_poly.pdbx_strand_id
1 'polypeptide(L)' 'MNILFAVKDDEIFLIEVNPRAYRTVPFFSKPIGHPLGKYTTWLMLE' A
#
# COMPACT_ATOMS: atom_id res chain seq x y z
N MET A 1 2.24 4.23 -1.79
CA MET A 1 1.20 4.11 -2.83
C MET A 1 0.33 2.90 -2.53
N ASN A 2 -0.95 2.96 -2.86
CA ASN A 2 -1.91 1.85 -2.77
C ASN A 2 -2.60 1.69 -4.13
N ILE A 3 -2.85 0.44 -4.52
CA ILE A 3 -3.51 0.09 -5.77
C ILE A 3 -4.70 -0.80 -5.44
N LEU A 4 -5.85 -0.52 -6.05
CA LEU A 4 -7.05 -1.34 -5.94
C LEU A 4 -7.25 -2.11 -7.24
N PHE A 5 -7.34 -3.44 -7.12
CA PHE A 5 -7.59 -4.33 -8.24
C PHE A 5 -8.96 -5.02 -8.08
N ALA A 6 -9.60 -5.33 -9.20
CA ALA A 6 -10.66 -6.32 -9.29
C ALA A 6 -10.13 -7.56 -10.01
N VAL A 7 -10.56 -8.75 -9.59
CA VAL A 7 -10.22 -10.02 -10.24
C VAL A 7 -11.51 -10.70 -10.64
N LYS A 8 -11.64 -11.05 -11.92
CA LYS A 8 -12.82 -11.74 -12.46
C LYS A 8 -12.39 -12.63 -13.63
N ASP A 9 -12.85 -13.88 -13.65
CA ASP A 9 -12.60 -14.82 -14.74
C ASP A 9 -11.09 -14.93 -15.08
N ASP A 10 -10.24 -14.98 -14.05
CA ASP A 10 -8.76 -14.96 -14.12
C ASP A 10 -8.13 -13.70 -14.77
N GLU A 11 -8.92 -12.66 -15.03
CA GLU A 11 -8.46 -11.35 -15.48
C GLU A 11 -8.33 -10.35 -14.32
N ILE A 12 -7.25 -9.56 -14.33
CA ILE A 12 -6.96 -8.54 -13.33
C ILE A 12 -7.26 -7.15 -13.91
N PHE A 13 -8.16 -6.42 -13.27
CA PHE A 13 -8.55 -5.06 -13.64
C PHE A 13 -8.00 -4.06 -12.63
N LEU A 14 -7.41 -2.97 -13.13
CA LEU A 14 -7.01 -1.83 -12.32
C LEU A 14 -8.22 -0.92 -12.08
N ILE A 15 -8.58 -0.69 -10.82
CA ILE A 15 -9.69 0.23 -10.46
C ILE A 15 -9.15 1.62 -10.18
N GLU A 16 -8.24 1.74 -9.21
CA GLU A 16 -7.69 3.02 -8.79
C GLU A 16 -6.25 2.89 -8.30
N VAL A 17 -5.51 3.98 -8.45
CA VAL A 17 -4.17 4.14 -7.89
C VAL A 17 -4.19 5.37 -6.99
N ASN A 18 -3.90 5.15 -5.71
CA ASN A 18 -3.76 6.21 -4.71
C ASN A 18 -2.27 6.40 -4.40
N PRO A 19 -1.59 7.45 -4.91
CA PRO A 19 -0.17 7.72 -4.65
C PRO A 19 0.07 8.32 -3.26
N ARG A 20 -0.67 7.83 -2.25
CA ARG A 20 -0.56 8.24 -0.84
C ARG A 20 -0.56 7.00 0.06
N ALA A 21 -0.28 7.21 1.34
CA ALA A 21 -0.55 6.19 2.35
C ALA A 21 -2.06 5.91 2.41
N TYR A 22 -2.41 4.64 2.63
CA TYR A 22 -3.79 4.20 2.76
C TYR A 22 -4.05 3.69 4.19
N ARG A 23 -5.33 3.62 4.57
CA ARG A 23 -5.74 3.43 5.98
C ARG A 23 -5.33 2.10 6.58
N THR A 24 -4.88 1.16 5.76
CA THR A 24 -4.53 -0.20 6.15
C THR A 24 -3.01 -0.38 6.36
N VAL A 25 -2.19 0.64 6.10
CA VAL A 25 -0.73 0.62 6.39
C VAL A 25 -0.42 0.24 7.84
N PRO A 26 -1.08 0.81 8.88
CA PRO A 26 -0.79 0.42 10.26
C PRO A 26 -1.21 -1.02 10.59
N PHE A 27 -2.28 -1.52 9.94
CA PHE A 27 -2.75 -2.88 10.10
C PHE A 27 -1.72 -3.88 9.58
N PHE A 28 -1.11 -3.63 8.42
CA PHE A 28 -0.07 -4.49 7.85
C PHE A 28 1.30 -4.33 8.52
N SER A 29 1.64 -3.15 9.00
CA SER A 29 2.94 -2.90 9.64
C SER A 29 3.16 -3.76 10.90
N LYS A 30 2.08 -4.08 11.63
CA LYS A 30 2.13 -4.87 12.87
C LYS A 30 2.59 -6.33 12.65
N PRO A 31 1.90 -7.17 11.85
CA PRO A 31 2.29 -8.57 11.66
C PRO A 31 3.59 -8.72 10.87
N ILE A 32 3.90 -7.78 9.98
CA ILE A 32 5.17 -7.79 9.22
C ILE A 32 6.35 -7.44 10.13
N GLY A 33 6.12 -6.80 11.29
CA GLY A 33 7.19 -6.39 12.21
C GLY A 33 8.03 -5.22 11.71
N HIS A 34 7.59 -4.54 10.65
CA HIS A 34 8.32 -3.47 9.99
C HIS A 34 7.48 -2.18 9.98
N PRO A 35 8.01 -1.04 10.47
CA PRO A 35 7.29 0.22 10.48
C PRO A 35 7.29 0.89 9.08
N LEU A 36 6.43 0.40 8.19
CA LEU A 36 6.35 0.86 6.78
C LEU A 36 6.18 2.38 6.64
N GLY A 37 5.45 3.02 7.56
CA GLY A 37 5.32 4.48 7.60
C GLY A 37 6.65 5.20 7.80
N LYS A 38 7.50 4.69 8.70
CA LYS A 38 8.83 5.26 8.99
C LYS A 38 9.75 5.17 7.78
N TYR A 39 9.75 4.02 7.10
CA TYR A 39 10.55 3.82 5.89
C TYR A 39 10.12 4.77 4.78
N THR A 40 8.80 4.97 4.61
CA THR A 40 8.28 5.90 3.61
C THR A 40 8.73 7.34 3.91
N THR A 41 8.69 7.76 5.18
CA THR A 41 9.19 9.08 5.58
C THR A 41 10.69 9.23 5.30
N TRP A 42 11.50 8.21 5.58
CA TRP A 42 12.93 8.25 5.26
C TRP A 42 13.17 8.41 3.77
N LEU A 43 12.50 7.62 2.93
CA LEU A 43 12.61 7.71 1.46
C LEU A 43 12.13 9.06 0.90
N MET A 44 11.24 9.77 1.59
CA MET A 44 10.74 11.08 1.16
C MET A 44 11.66 12.24 1.55
N LEU A 45 12.51 12.04 2.57
CA LEU A 45 13.39 13.07 3.12
C LEU A 45 14.83 12.94 2.64
N GLU A 46 15.13 11.88 1.91
CA GLU A 46 16.37 11.69 1.15
C GLU A 46 16.21 12.23 -0.27
#